data_AF-A0A0L0DMJ6-F1
#
_entry.id   AF-A0A0L0DMJ6-F1
#
_cell.length_a   1.000
_cell.length_b   1.000
_cell.length_c   1.000
_cell.angle_alpha   90.00
_cell.angle_beta   90.00
_cell.angle_gamma   90.00
#
_symmetry.space_group_name_H-M   'P 1'
#
loop_
_entity.id
_entity.type
_entity.pdbx_description
1 polymer ?
#
loop_
_entity_poly.entity_id
_entity_poly.type
_entity_poly.pdbx_seq_one_letter_code
_entity_poly.pdbx_strand_id
1 'polypeptide(L)'
;MPAADFETFLNSVKSESFSDGKMEKVRMVSKTARFSCEQAGRLLDALSFDSDKIDMAVLLHPTLVDAHNFYQVLDHLGFDSSKNDVRSRLGL
;
A
#
# COMPACT_ATOMS: atom_id res chain seq x y z
N MET A 1 -8.26 9.68 -0.76
CA MET A 1 -7.98 10.92 -1.52
C MET A 1 -8.77 10.86 -2.82
N PRO A 2 -9.13 12.01 -3.44
CA PRO A 2 -9.84 12.03 -4.73
C PRO A 2 -9.06 11.29 -5.82
N ALA A 3 -9.77 10.75 -6.82
CA ALA A 3 -9.17 9.93 -7.87
C ALA A 3 -8.10 10.68 -8.66
N ALA A 4 -8.35 11.94 -9.05
CA ALA A 4 -7.38 12.74 -9.80
C ALA A 4 -6.07 12.95 -9.02
N ASP A 5 -6.17 13.33 -7.74
CA ASP A 5 -5.00 13.52 -6.86
C ASP A 5 -4.24 12.21 -6.66
N PHE A 6 -4.97 11.09 -6.54
CA PHE A 6 -4.37 9.77 -6.43
C PHE A 6 -3.58 9.38 -7.67
N GLU A 7 -4.10 9.61 -8.89
CA GLU A 7 -3.36 9.31 -10.11
C GLU A 7 -2.04 10.08 -10.20
N THR A 8 -2.08 11.38 -9.87
CA THR A 8 -0.86 12.20 -9.83
C THR A 8 0.13 11.67 -8.81
N PHE A 9 -0.35 11.30 -7.61
CA PHE A 9 0.49 10.75 -6.56
C PHE A 9 1.08 9.39 -6.96
N LEU A 10 0.27 8.47 -7.48
CA LEU A 10 0.71 7.14 -7.92
C LEU A 10 1.78 7.24 -9.01
N ASN A 11 1.64 8.17 -9.96
CA ASN A 11 2.66 8.40 -10.98
C ASN A 11 3.97 8.92 -10.37
N SER A 12 3.91 9.78 -9.36
CA SER A 12 5.09 10.24 -8.60
C SER A 12 5.75 9.12 -7.78
N VAL A 13 4.97 8.16 -7.27
CA VAL A 13 5.52 6.95 -6.63
C VAL A 13 6.21 6.08 -7.68
N LYS A 14 5.55 5.82 -8.81
CA LYS A 14 6.11 4.99 -9.90
C LYS A 14 7.36 5.58 -10.55
N SER A 15 7.55 6.90 -10.50
CA SER A 15 8.75 7.55 -11.03
C SER A 15 10.01 7.32 -10.17
N GLU A 16 9.86 6.85 -8.93
CA GLU A 16 11.00 6.49 -8.10
C GLU A 16 11.64 5.18 -8.56
N SER A 17 12.97 5.17 -8.67
CA SER A 17 13.72 4.00 -9.14
C SER A 17 13.76 2.86 -8.11
N PHE A 18 13.80 3.20 -6.82
CA PHE A 18 13.99 2.25 -5.71
C PHE A 18 12.78 2.19 -4.77
N SER A 19 12.58 1.04 -4.12
CA SER A 19 11.46 0.83 -3.21
C SER A 19 11.52 1.74 -1.98
N ASP A 20 12.70 2.04 -1.44
CA ASP A 20 12.84 2.96 -0.30
C ASP A 20 12.24 4.35 -0.58
N GLY A 21 12.53 4.91 -1.77
CA GLY A 21 11.97 6.20 -2.19
C GLY A 21 10.45 6.15 -2.37
N LYS A 22 9.93 5.04 -2.93
CA LYS A 22 8.49 4.79 -3.03
C LYS A 22 7.83 4.76 -1.64
N MET A 23 8.43 4.00 -0.72
CA MET A 23 7.96 3.84 0.66
C MET A 23 7.97 5.15 1.42
N GLU A 24 9.02 5.97 1.27
CA GLU A 24 9.11 7.28 1.93
C GLU A 24 8.02 8.25 1.45
N LYS A 25 7.78 8.33 0.14
CA LYS A 25 6.70 9.16 -0.42
C LYS A 25 5.35 8.74 0.11
N VAL A 26 5.04 7.45 0.11
CA VAL A 26 3.77 6.95 0.66
C VAL A 26 3.69 7.24 2.15
N ARG A 27 4.74 6.96 2.93
CA ARG A 27 4.78 7.28 4.37
C ARG A 27 4.49 8.75 4.65
N MET A 28 5.04 9.66 3.86
CA MET A 28 4.83 11.10 4.02
C MET A 28 3.37 11.48 3.78
N VAL A 29 2.79 11.01 2.68
CA VAL A 29 1.41 11.33 2.29
C VAL A 29 0.39 10.65 3.22
N SER A 30 0.67 9.44 3.69
CA SER A 30 -0.15 8.70 4.66
C SER A 30 -0.33 9.41 6.01
N LYS A 31 0.51 10.41 6.34
CA LYS A 31 0.33 11.21 7.56
C LYS A 31 -0.89 12.13 7.50
N THR A 32 -1.29 12.55 6.30
CA THR A 32 -2.33 13.56 6.11
C THR A 32 -3.48 13.08 5.23
N ALA A 33 -3.21 12.15 4.31
CA ALA A 33 -4.19 11.57 3.42
C ALA A 33 -4.65 10.18 3.87
N ARG A 34 -5.82 9.80 3.39
CA ARG A 34 -6.40 8.46 3.55
C ARG A 34 -6.60 7.82 2.19
N PHE A 35 -6.57 6.50 2.13
CA PHE A 35 -6.66 5.72 0.89
C PHE A 35 -7.81 4.73 0.95
N SER A 36 -8.41 4.36 -0.18
CA SER A 36 -9.23 3.16 -0.25
C SER A 36 -8.35 1.90 -0.35
N CYS A 37 -8.93 0.73 -0.07
CA CYS A 37 -8.26 -0.55 -0.28
C CYS A 37 -7.82 -0.72 -1.73
N GLU A 38 -8.65 -0.31 -2.69
CA GLU A 38 -8.30 -0.30 -4.12
C GLU A 38 -7.07 0.58 -4.41
N GLN A 39 -7.03 1.79 -3.85
CA GLN A 39 -5.88 2.69 -3.98
C GLN A 39 -4.62 2.10 -3.35
N ALA A 40 -4.75 1.46 -2.19
CA ALA A 40 -3.63 0.80 -1.52
C ALA A 40 -3.09 -0.37 -2.35
N GLY A 41 -3.96 -1.21 -2.93
CA GLY A 41 -3.54 -2.29 -3.84
C GLY A 41 -2.70 -1.80 -5.01
N ARG A 42 -3.11 -0.68 -5.64
CA ARG A 42 -2.35 -0.04 -6.73
C ARG A 42 -0.99 0.51 -6.29
N LEU A 43 -0.84 0.91 -5.03
CA LEU A 43 0.46 1.32 -4.46
C LEU A 43 1.36 0.10 -4.21
N LEU A 44 0.80 -1.03 -3.77
CA LEU A 44 1.53 -2.30 -3.66
C LEU A 44 2.05 -2.76 -5.02
N ASP A 45 1.24 -2.67 -6.07
CA ASP A 45 1.64 -3.04 -7.43
C ASP A 45 2.78 -2.17 -8.01
N ALA A 46 3.07 -1.01 -7.41
CA ALA A 46 4.21 -0.19 -7.78
C ALA A 46 5.55 -0.75 -7.27
N LEU A 47 5.53 -1.75 -6.39
CA LEU A 47 6.70 -2.40 -5.80
C LEU A 47 6.99 -3.73 -6.50
N SER A 48 8.28 -4.03 -6.68
CA SER A 48 8.72 -5.22 -7.39
C SER A 48 8.80 -6.46 -6.49
N PHE A 49 9.05 -6.28 -5.19
CA PHE A 49 9.29 -7.38 -4.26
C PHE A 49 8.16 -7.50 -3.24
N ASP A 50 7.79 -8.75 -2.90
CA ASP A 50 6.74 -9.03 -1.93
C ASP A 50 7.08 -8.53 -0.52
N SER A 51 8.36 -8.53 -0.12
CA SER A 51 8.81 -7.95 1.15
C SER A 51 8.38 -6.48 1.29
N ASP A 52 8.61 -5.71 0.23
CA ASP A 52 8.27 -4.28 0.21
C ASP A 52 6.75 -4.10 0.19
N LYS A 53 6.03 -4.96 -0.53
CA LYS A 53 4.56 -4.94 -0.56
C LYS A 53 3.95 -5.24 0.81
N ILE A 54 4.51 -6.18 1.56
CA ILE A 54 4.11 -6.49 2.95
C ILE A 54 4.28 -5.23 3.81
N ASP A 55 5.46 -4.58 3.74
CA ASP A 55 5.74 -3.38 4.52
C ASP A 55 4.80 -2.22 4.13
N MET A 56 4.51 -2.06 2.84
CA MET A 56 3.56 -1.07 2.33
C MET A 56 2.13 -1.34 2.83
N ALA A 57 1.69 -2.60 2.81
CA ALA A 57 0.36 -2.99 3.29
C ALA A 57 0.18 -2.65 4.78
N VAL A 58 1.17 -3.00 5.60
CA VAL A 58 1.19 -2.69 7.04
C VAL A 58 1.17 -1.18 7.28
N LEU A 59 1.95 -0.42 6.50
CA LEU A 59 2.01 1.03 6.59
C LEU A 59 0.67 1.70 6.22
N LEU A 60 -0.03 1.19 5.20
CA LEU A 60 -1.26 1.78 4.70
C LEU A 60 -2.48 1.41 5.53
N HIS A 61 -2.49 0.23 6.17
CA HIS A 61 -3.62 -0.27 6.96
C HIS A 61 -4.31 0.77 7.87
N PRO A 62 -3.61 1.54 8.73
CA PRO A 62 -4.25 2.54 9.60
C PRO A 62 -4.86 3.75 8.87
N THR A 63 -4.54 3.92 7.58
CA THR A 63 -4.99 5.05 6.75
C THR A 63 -6.13 4.69 5.80
N LEU A 64 -6.59 3.45 5.83
CA LEU A 64 -7.66 2.97 4.96
C LEU A 64 -9.02 3.54 5.38
N VAL A 65 -9.79 4.04 4.41
CA VAL A 65 -11.16 4.53 4.66
C VAL A 65 -12.19 3.41 4.71
N ASP A 66 -11.87 2.26 4.12
CA ASP A 66 -12.74 1.09 3.94
C ASP A 66 -12.04 -0.20 4.39
N ALA A 67 -11.41 -0.17 5.57
CA ALA A 67 -10.59 -1.27 6.12
C ALA A 67 -11.30 -2.64 6.20
N HIS A 68 -12.65 -2.69 6.19
CA HIS A 68 -13.40 -3.95 6.07
C HIS A 68 -13.14 -4.70 4.76
N ASN A 69 -12.65 -4.00 3.73
CA ASN A 69 -12.25 -4.55 2.44
C ASN A 69 -10.75 -4.87 2.34
N PHE A 70 -10.03 -4.94 3.46
CA PHE A 70 -8.58 -5.12 3.45
C PHE A 70 -8.11 -6.41 2.75
N TYR A 71 -8.98 -7.43 2.63
CA TYR A 71 -8.71 -8.61 1.82
C TYR A 71 -8.33 -8.27 0.37
N GLN A 72 -8.88 -7.19 -0.20
CA GLN A 72 -8.55 -6.72 -1.55
C GLN A 72 -7.09 -6.30 -1.65
N VAL A 73 -6.55 -5.64 -0.62
CA VAL A 73 -5.11 -5.27 -0.58
C VAL A 73 -4.24 -6.51 -0.52
N LEU A 74 -4.64 -7.50 0.28
CA LEU A 74 -3.90 -8.76 0.41
C LEU A 74 -3.88 -9.56 -0.89
N ASP A 75 -4.87 -9.43 -1.77
CA ASP A 75 -4.89 -10.12 -3.06
C ASP A 75 -3.85 -9.61 -4.07
N HIS A 76 -3.21 -8.47 -3.79
CA HIS A 76 -2.04 -7.99 -4.55
C HIS A 76 -0.71 -8.67 -4.13
N LEU A 77 -0.74 -9.50 -3.08
CA LEU A 77 0.39 -10.33 -2.68
C LEU A 77 0.30 -11.70 -3.36
N GLY A 78 1.41 -12.15 -3.96
CA GLY A 78 1.43 -13.36 -4.78
C GLY A 78 1.41 -14.65 -3.97
N PHE A 79 1.82 -14.60 -2.70
CA PHE A 79 1.96 -15.78 -1.84
C PHE A 79 1.11 -15.69 -0.58
N ASP A 80 0.51 -16.81 -0.17
CA ASP A 80 -0.25 -16.90 1.09
C ASP A 80 0.62 -16.61 2.32
N SER A 81 1.91 -16.96 2.27
CA SER A 81 2.87 -16.61 3.32
C SER A 81 2.98 -15.09 3.50
N SER A 82 2.99 -14.33 2.40
CA SER A 82 3.02 -12.86 2.43
C SER A 82 1.74 -12.31 3.05
N LYS A 83 0.57 -12.86 2.68
CA LYS A 83 -0.72 -12.45 3.25
C LYS A 83 -0.78 -12.74 4.76
N ASN A 84 -0.24 -13.87 5.19
CA ASN A 84 -0.18 -14.25 6.60
C ASN A 84 0.79 -13.39 7.41
N ASP A 85 1.93 -12.98 6.84
CA ASP A 85 2.86 -12.06 7.49
C ASP A 85 2.19 -10.70 7.76
N VAL A 86 1.49 -10.14 6.77
CA VAL A 86 0.72 -8.89 6.96
C VAL A 86 -0.29 -9.02 8.10
N ARG A 87 -1.09 -10.09 8.12
CA ARG A 87 -2.07 -10.33 9.19
C ARG A 87 -1.40 -10.44 10.56
N SER A 88 -0.32 -11.23 10.65
CA SER A 88 0.46 -11.40 11.87
C SER A 88 1.02 -10.07 12.41
N ARG A 89 1.56 -9.21 11.54
CA ARG A 89 2.10 -7.90 11.93
C ARG A 89 1.03 -6.91 12.38
N LEU A 90 -0.20 -7.08 11.90
CA LEU A 90 -1.35 -6.24 12.26
C LEU A 90 -2.19 -6.80 13.40
N GLY A 91 -1.93 -8.03 13.85
CA GLY A 91 -2.72 -8.71 14.89
C GLY A 91 -4.11 -9.11 14.44
N LEU A 92 -4.27 -9.42 13.15
CA LEU A 92 -5.53 -9.87 12.52
C LEU A 92 -5.68 -11.39 12.50
#